data_AF-A0A4Y2T379-F1
#
_entry.id   AF-A0A4Y2T379-F1
#
_cell.length_a   1.000
_cell.length_b   1.000
_cell.length_c   1.000
_cell.angle_alpha   90.00
_cell.angle_beta   90.00
_cell.angle_gamma   90.00
#
_symmetry.space_group_name_H-M   'P 1'
#
loop_
_entity.id
_entity.type
_entity.pdbx_description
1 polymer ?
#
loop_
_entity_poly.entity_id
_entity_poly.type
_entity_poly.pdbx_seq_one_letter_code
_entity_poly.pdbx_strand_id
1 'polypeptide(L)'
;MQQRLLNSIQRKFLLNITGAYSTTPTAALQVIEGITALHIKSEMESILVSVGRLRSGCNWEGSSILFQDFQQPNSPLIIHPAKFDLEDRVSIVSDPHLPTEAIYTDG
;
A
#
# COMPACT_ATOMS: atom_id res chain seq x y z
N MET A 1 45.89 -25.23 32.47
CA MET A 1 44.89 -24.13 32.48
C MET A 1 45.20 -23.08 31.41
N GLN A 2 46.45 -22.61 31.27
CA GLN A 2 46.87 -21.62 30.25
C GLN A 2 46.49 -21.96 28.80
N GLN A 3 46.68 -23.21 28.35
CA GLN A 3 46.39 -23.57 26.96
C GLN A 3 44.89 -23.50 26.58
N ARG A 4 44.00 -23.75 27.56
CA ARG A 4 42.54 -23.58 27.35
C ARG A 4 42.16 -22.10 27.24
N LEU A 5 42.80 -21.24 28.01
CA LEU A 5 42.61 -19.79 27.94
C LEU A 5 43.07 -19.23 26.58
N LEU A 6 44.26 -19.64 26.13
CA LEU A 6 44.79 -19.22 24.83
C LEU A 6 43.88 -19.64 23.67
N ASN A 7 43.40 -20.89 23.67
CA ASN A 7 42.45 -21.38 22.68
C ASN A 7 41.13 -20.60 22.70
N SER A 8 40.63 -20.22 23.88
CA SER A 8 39.41 -19.42 24.01
C SER A 8 39.56 -18.03 23.40
N ILE A 9 40.70 -17.38 23.65
CA ILE A 9 41.01 -16.05 23.09
C ILE A 9 41.12 -16.11 21.56
N GLN A 10 41.86 -17.10 21.03
CA GLN A 10 42.01 -17.29 19.58
C GLN A 10 40.66 -17.56 18.89
N ARG A 11 39.82 -18.43 19.47
CA ARG A 11 38.50 -18.73 18.94
C ARG A 11 37.61 -17.48 18.92
N LYS A 12 37.60 -16.70 20.01
CA LYS A 12 36.80 -15.47 20.09
C LYS A 12 37.23 -14.44 19.04
N PHE A 13 38.54 -14.30 18.83
CA PHE A 13 39.08 -13.43 17.80
C PHE A 13 38.66 -13.88 16.38
N LEU A 14 38.81 -15.17 16.06
CA LEU A 14 38.40 -15.73 14.78
C LEU A 14 36.88 -15.58 14.53
N LEU A 15 36.06 -15.79 15.56
CA LEU A 15 34.61 -15.60 15.47
C LEU A 15 34.24 -14.14 15.18
N ASN A 16 34.89 -13.18 15.86
CA ASN A 16 34.64 -11.76 15.61
C ASN A 16 35.03 -11.34 14.18
N ILE A 17 36.16 -11.83 13.66
CA ILE A 17 36.58 -11.58 12.27
C ILE A 17 35.56 -12.18 11.31
N THR A 18 35.17 -13.43 11.50
CA THR A 18 34.20 -14.12 10.63
C THR A 18 32.85 -13.41 10.65
N GLY A 19 32.40 -12.98 11.83
CA GLY A 19 31.17 -12.18 11.98
C GLY A 19 31.24 -10.88 11.20
N ALA A 20 32.32 -10.10 11.35
CA ALA A 20 32.51 -8.85 10.63
C ALA A 20 32.55 -9.06 9.10
N TYR A 21 33.29 -10.05 8.62
CA TYR A 21 33.35 -10.39 7.19
C TYR A 21 32.07 -11.03 6.64
N SER A 22 31.12 -11.48 7.46
CA SER A 22 29.84 -11.99 6.96
C SER A 22 28.85 -10.86 6.66
N THR A 23 28.83 -9.80 7.47
CA THR A 23 27.84 -8.72 7.38
C THR A 23 28.37 -7.51 6.61
N THR A 24 29.64 -7.15 6.78
CA THR A 24 30.24 -5.96 6.14
C THR A 24 30.37 -6.09 4.63
N PRO A 25 30.90 -7.20 4.07
CA PRO A 25 30.97 -7.38 2.61
C PRO A 25 29.59 -7.47 1.98
N THR A 26 28.62 -8.13 2.61
CA THR A 26 27.25 -8.25 2.08
C THR A 26 26.57 -6.89 1.95
N ALA A 27 26.65 -6.05 3.00
CA ALA A 27 26.10 -4.69 2.94
C ALA A 27 26.87 -3.81 1.94
N ALA A 28 28.20 -3.93 1.87
CA ALA A 28 29.01 -3.20 0.89
C ALA A 28 28.67 -3.62 -0.55
N LEU A 29 28.45 -4.91 -0.80
CA LEU A 29 28.01 -5.43 -2.10
C LEU A 29 26.63 -4.91 -2.47
N GLN A 30 25.67 -4.91 -1.54
CA GLN A 30 24.34 -4.34 -1.78
C GLN A 30 24.44 -2.86 -2.20
N VAL A 31 25.31 -2.08 -1.57
CA VAL A 31 25.56 -0.68 -1.94
C VAL A 31 26.15 -0.57 -3.36
N ILE A 32 27.16 -1.39 -3.70
CA ILE A 32 27.80 -1.39 -5.02
C ILE A 32 26.82 -1.83 -6.12
N GLU A 33 25.99 -2.84 -5.83
CA GLU A 33 24.96 -3.37 -6.73
C GLU A 33 23.73 -2.46 -6.81
N GLY A 34 23.65 -1.41 -5.97
CA GLY A 34 22.50 -0.51 -5.90
C GLY A 34 21.24 -1.17 -5.34
N ILE A 35 21.37 -2.30 -4.63
CA ILE A 35 20.26 -2.98 -3.98
C ILE A 35 19.80 -2.14 -2.79
N THR A 36 18.58 -1.62 -2.87
CA THR A 36 17.96 -0.86 -1.79
C THR A 36 17.71 -1.76 -0.58
N ALA A 37 18.04 -1.30 0.62
CA ALA A 37 17.77 -2.01 1.86
C ALA A 37 16.26 -2.26 2.06
N LEU A 38 15.91 -3.42 2.62
CA LEU A 38 14.51 -3.83 2.77
C LEU A 38 13.67 -2.84 3.59
N HIS A 39 14.24 -2.26 4.65
CA HIS A 39 13.56 -1.27 5.47
C HIS A 39 13.15 -0.03 4.66
N ILE A 40 14.08 0.51 3.87
CA ILE A 40 13.83 1.66 2.98
C ILE A 40 12.73 1.32 1.98
N LYS A 41 12.80 0.13 1.34
CA LYS A 41 11.77 -0.31 0.40
C LYS A 41 10.38 -0.38 1.06
N SER A 42 10.31 -0.95 2.27
CA SER A 42 9.06 -1.04 3.03
C SER A 42 8.50 0.33 3.38
N GLU A 43 9.35 1.30 3.73
CA GLU A 43 8.93 2.67 4.02
C GLU A 43 8.40 3.36 2.77
N MET A 44 9.09 3.23 1.63
CA MET A 44 8.63 3.76 0.35
C MET A 44 7.27 3.16 -0.07
N GLU A 45 7.07 1.85 0.11
CA GLU A 45 5.79 1.19 -0.16
C GLU A 45 4.68 1.69 0.77
N SER A 46 4.97 1.93 2.05
CA SER A 46 4.02 2.51 3.01
C SER A 46 3.59 3.93 2.60
N ILE A 47 4.53 4.77 2.18
CA ILE A 47 4.26 6.12 1.66
C ILE A 47 3.37 6.05 0.42
N LEU A 48 3.73 5.18 -0.53
CA LEU A 48 2.97 4.98 -1.77
C LEU A 48 1.52 4.55 -1.49
N VAL A 49 1.32 3.62 -0.56
CA VAL A 49 -0.03 3.17 -0.18
C VAL A 49 -0.80 4.29 0.53
N SER A 50 -0.16 5.00 1.45
CA SER A 50 -0.79 6.07 2.22
C SER A 50 -1.25 7.21 1.32
N VAL A 51 -0.34 7.76 0.51
CA VAL A 51 -0.60 8.92 -0.35
C VAL A 51 -1.41 8.51 -1.57
N GLY A 52 -1.04 7.43 -2.25
CA GLY A 52 -1.64 7.05 -3.52
C GLY A 52 -2.98 6.33 -3.39
N ARG A 53 -3.09 5.38 -2.45
CA ARG A 53 -4.29 4.52 -2.33
C ARG A 53 -5.26 5.02 -1.26
N LEU A 54 -4.74 5.37 -0.09
CA LEU A 54 -5.57 5.83 1.03
C LEU A 54 -5.86 7.33 0.96
N ARG A 55 -5.17 8.07 0.07
CA ARG A 55 -5.26 9.54 -0.05
C ARG A 55 -5.08 10.25 1.29
N SER A 56 -4.23 9.68 2.14
CA SER A 56 -3.88 10.20 3.45
C SER A 56 -2.45 10.71 3.44
N GLY A 57 -2.17 11.75 4.23
CA GLY A 57 -0.82 12.24 4.40
C GLY A 57 0.04 11.28 5.23
N CYS A 58 1.36 11.38 5.08
CA CYS A 58 2.32 10.68 5.94
C CYS A 58 3.52 11.57 6.26
N ASN A 59 4.14 11.35 7.42
CA ASN A 59 5.39 12.03 7.77
C ASN A 59 6.57 11.15 7.34
N TRP A 60 7.45 11.71 6.51
CA TRP A 60 8.67 11.07 6.06
C TRP A 60 9.85 12.01 6.31
N GLU A 61 10.86 11.55 7.05
CA GLU A 61 12.12 12.30 7.27
C GLU A 61 11.89 13.75 7.77
N GLY A 62 10.89 13.95 8.63
CA GLY A 62 10.51 15.27 9.16
C GLY A 62 9.68 16.15 8.22
N SER A 63 9.39 15.67 7.00
CA SER A 63 8.52 16.34 6.03
C SER A 63 7.14 15.69 5.99
N SER A 64 6.08 16.51 5.99
CA SER A 64 4.73 16.00 5.76
C SER A 64 4.48 15.86 4.26
N ILE A 65 4.26 14.63 3.79
CA ILE A 65 3.85 14.33 2.42
C ILE A 65 2.32 14.32 2.40
N LEU A 66 1.70 15.28 1.70
CA LEU A 66 0.24 15.37 1.60
C LEU A 66 -0.25 14.85 0.26
N PHE A 67 -1.44 14.24 0.25
CA PHE A 67 -2.06 13.79 -1.00
C PHE A 67 -2.35 14.96 -1.95
N GLN A 68 -2.67 16.14 -1.43
CA GLN A 68 -2.94 17.34 -2.21
C GLN A 68 -1.78 17.75 -3.11
N ASP A 69 -0.53 17.50 -2.69
CA ASP A 69 0.67 17.87 -3.44
C ASP A 69 0.79 17.10 -4.78
N PHE A 70 0.10 15.96 -4.88
CA PHE A 70 0.08 15.08 -6.06
C PHE A 70 -1.27 15.09 -6.79
N GLN A 71 -2.23 15.94 -6.37
CA GLN A 71 -3.49 16.07 -7.10
C GLN A 71 -3.23 16.72 -8.45
N GLN A 72 -3.44 15.97 -9.52
CA GLN A 72 -3.52 16.55 -10.84
C GLN A 72 -4.74 17.49 -10.90
N PRO A 73 -4.61 18.70 -11.47
CA PRO A 73 -5.78 19.52 -11.74
C PRO A 73 -6.78 18.69 -12.54
N ASN A 74 -8.07 18.77 -12.15
CA ASN A 74 -9.13 18.12 -12.89
C ASN A 74 -9.01 18.54 -14.36
N SER A 75 -8.72 17.59 -15.24
CA SER A 75 -8.91 17.82 -16.67
C SER A 75 -10.35 18.28 -16.85
N PRO A 76 -10.64 19.32 -17.64
CA PRO A 76 -12.02 19.71 -17.91
C PRO A 76 -12.74 18.47 -18.42
N LEU A 77 -13.67 17.93 -17.60
CA LEU A 77 -14.56 16.89 -18.08
C LEU A 77 -15.43 17.55 -19.15
N ILE A 78 -15.09 17.34 -20.42
CA ILE A 78 -15.97 17.65 -21.53
C ILE A 78 -17.08 16.60 -21.50
N ILE A 79 -18.04 16.80 -20.60
CA ILE A 79 -19.29 16.05 -20.60
C ILE A 79 -20.10 16.67 -21.73
N HIS A 80 -20.04 16.06 -22.92
CA HIS A 80 -20.96 16.41 -23.98
C HIS A 80 -22.36 15.99 -23.49
N PRO A 81 -23.30 16.92 -23.27
CA PRO A 81 -24.65 16.55 -22.87
C PRO A 81 -25.28 15.82 -24.04
N ALA A 82 -25.33 14.48 -23.98
CA ALA A 82 -26.21 13.72 -24.84
C ALA A 82 -27.64 14.01 -24.37
N LYS A 83 -28.46 14.53 -25.27
CA LYS A 83 -29.87 14.84 -25.03
C LYS A 83 -30.63 13.51 -24.92
N PHE A 84 -30.73 12.97 -23.71
CA PHE A 84 -31.62 11.85 -23.43
C PHE A 84 -33.04 12.40 -23.29
N ASP A 85 -33.87 12.12 -24.29
CA ASP A 85 -35.30 12.34 -24.21
C ASP A 85 -35.92 11.24 -23.34
N LEU A 86 -36.36 11.61 -22.13
CA LEU A 86 -36.97 10.70 -21.16
C LEU A 86 -38.48 10.51 -21.43
N GLU A 87 -39.03 11.13 -22.48
CA GLU A 87 -40.47 11.05 -22.75
C GLU A 87 -40.91 9.70 -23.35
N ASP A 88 -39.96 8.85 -23.79
CA ASP A 88 -40.29 7.61 -24.53
C ASP A 88 -40.13 6.31 -23.71
N ARG A 89 -40.00 6.37 -22.38
CA ARG A 89 -39.85 5.14 -21.56
C ARG A 89 -40.75 5.09 -20.31
N VAL A 90 -41.79 4.27 -20.47
CA VAL A 90 -42.59 3.56 -19.45
C VAL A 90 -43.46 4.44 -18.56
N SER A 91 -44.72 4.59 -19.00
CA SER A 91 -45.84 4.94 -18.12
C SER A 91 -46.12 3.77 -17.16
N ILE A 92 -45.81 3.95 -15.88
CA ILE A 92 -46.37 3.13 -14.81
C ILE A 92 -47.78 3.65 -14.50
N VAL A 93 -48.74 3.26 -15.34
CA VAL A 93 -50.15 3.29 -14.95
C VAL A 93 -50.31 2.27 -13.82
N SER A 94 -50.54 2.77 -12.61
CA SER A 94 -51.16 2.00 -11.55
C SER A 94 -52.63 1.82 -11.93
N ASP A 95 -52.96 0.68 -12.53
CA ASP A 95 -54.32 0.28 -12.87
C ASP A 95 -55.15 0.10 -11.57
N PRO A 96 -56.26 0.81 -11.36
CA PRO A 96 -57.11 0.61 -10.19
C PRO A 96 -58.12 -0.50 -10.50
N HIS A 97 -57.68 -1.75 -10.43
CA HIS A 97 -58.62 -2.85 -10.27
C HIS A 97 -58.11 -3.88 -9.26
N LEU A 98 -58.51 -3.67 -8.01
CA LEU A 98 -58.58 -4.73 -7.02
C LEU A 98 -59.40 -5.91 -7.57
N PRO A 99 -58.97 -7.13 -7.25
CA PRO A 99 -59.84 -8.04 -6.54
C PRO A 99 -59.27 -8.32 -5.15
N THR A 100 -60.08 -7.97 -4.16
CA THR A 100 -60.31 -8.65 -2.89
C THR A 100 -59.76 -10.08 -2.77
N GLU A 101 -59.26 -10.37 -1.55
CA GLU A 101 -59.06 -11.68 -0.89
C GLU A 101 -57.65 -12.30 -0.84
N ALA A 102 -57.34 -12.78 0.37
CA ALA A 102 -56.04 -13.10 0.95
C ALA A 102 -55.54 -14.52 0.64
N ILE A 103 -54.28 -14.83 0.96
CA ILE A 103 -53.81 -16.00 1.76
C ILE A 103 -52.27 -15.90 1.90
N TYR A 104 -51.79 -15.75 3.14
CA TYR A 104 -50.40 -16.00 3.51
C TYR A 104 -50.21 -17.51 3.69
N THR A 105 -49.18 -18.09 3.09
CA THR A 105 -48.63 -19.38 3.53
C THR A 105 -47.13 -19.24 3.67
N ASP A 106 -46.69 -19.38 4.93
CA ASP A 106 -45.29 -19.53 5.36
C ASP A 106 -44.79 -20.92 4.98
N GLY A 107 -43.48 -21.02 4.68
CA GLY A 107 -42.79 -22.24 4.29
C GLY A 107 -41.30 -22.14 4.59
#